data_AF-A0A6S8EI48-F1
#
_entry.id   AF-A0A6S8EI48-F1
#
_cell.length_a   1.000
_cell.length_b   1.000
_cell.length_c   1.000
_cell.angle_alpha   90.00
_cell.angle_beta   90.00
_cell.angle_gamma   90.00
#
_symmetry.space_group_name_H-M   'P 1'
#
loop_
_entity.id
_entity.type
_entity.pdbx_description
1 polymer ?
#
loop_
_entity_poly.entity_id
_entity_poly.type
_entity_poly.pdbx_seq_one_letter_code
_entity_poly.pdbx_strand_id
1 'polypeptide(L)'
;VYLKPTAGIACGLPVWDSAASPSKMKNLETTARDRFTPFELEDGKIIVQPALPVVDLPINGISALDANIPSDLTMLPLLKCNENEAKNWPSSLDGVASGKRSAIVFVKGKAFRLKGCGNLDEGFPIEKHGDHGEYMVRGCMFDQTVQREFYMSERVSNALKVEGLKHMQCANKSLGFYSYGLASDRKRSGEFCGVFETIGDRRLGDHLLSGIESIIPLLYTSSFKDLGSDWTEKTKNHVEKIRGNLWDTATRAECGMEALDLSNLHIFENPPFYSSDKRCVTMIPSEYSTLWDSICDELATSLRSLKGADMSSKSVLLWLAKMIGTECGQVCRALKKSRISWGTYPDAMGIHCNAHANNMVVRRDRMDKESYLCPLDFDMAFSESEFLPSMIESQHQKIFPTEFDDLLVWEHNMGFRTSLAGSDYTSTGVTNKNGSSIIFEGMEDFLILVRIAFRDTMVKFFDDALKGSDSDDEEDNNAERSKAADSIVKLALICTSKIVC
;
A
#
# COMPACT_ATOMS: atom_id res chain seq x y z
N VAL A 1 12.80 -2.22 -16.22
CA VAL A 1 12.25 -3.45 -16.86
C VAL A 1 11.85 -3.10 -18.28
N TYR A 2 11.82 -4.08 -19.18
CA TYR A 2 11.39 -3.88 -20.56
C TYR A 2 10.07 -4.61 -20.78
N LEU A 3 9.20 -4.08 -21.61
CA LEU A 3 7.94 -4.72 -21.99
C LEU A 3 7.85 -4.87 -23.50
N LYS A 4 7.70 -6.10 -23.97
CA LYS A 4 7.54 -6.42 -25.40
C LYS A 4 6.06 -6.69 -25.72
N PRO A 5 5.61 -6.39 -26.95
CA PRO A 5 4.33 -6.89 -27.43
C PRO A 5 4.28 -8.42 -27.40
N THR A 6 3.10 -8.98 -27.12
CA THR A 6 2.86 -10.42 -27.13
C THR A 6 1.48 -10.74 -27.71
N ALA A 7 1.23 -12.01 -27.97
CA ALA A 7 -0.05 -12.48 -28.49
C ALA A 7 -1.17 -12.32 -27.43
N GLY A 8 -2.32 -11.84 -27.90
CA GLY A 8 -3.53 -11.68 -27.10
C GLY A 8 -4.39 -10.55 -27.61
N ILE A 9 -5.30 -10.08 -26.76
CA ILE A 9 -6.29 -9.06 -27.12
C ILE A 9 -6.32 -7.98 -26.04
N ALA A 10 -6.37 -6.72 -26.46
CA ALA A 10 -6.67 -5.60 -25.59
C ALA A 10 -8.18 -5.37 -25.54
N CYS A 11 -8.72 -5.28 -24.33
CA CYS A 11 -10.14 -5.21 -24.02
C CYS A 11 -10.45 -3.92 -23.26
N GLY A 12 -11.64 -3.35 -23.49
CA GLY A 12 -12.16 -2.24 -22.68
C GLY A 12 -12.56 -2.67 -21.27
N LEU A 13 -13.33 -1.83 -20.59
CA LEU A 13 -13.81 -2.12 -19.23
C LEU A 13 -15.01 -3.08 -19.27
N PRO A 14 -15.14 -3.98 -18.28
CA PRO A 14 -16.36 -4.76 -18.14
C PRO A 14 -17.58 -3.86 -17.89
N VAL A 15 -18.73 -4.27 -18.42
CA VAL A 15 -20.02 -3.62 -18.18
C VAL A 15 -20.81 -4.47 -17.18
N TRP A 16 -20.98 -3.95 -15.96
CA TRP A 16 -21.63 -4.66 -14.86
C TRP A 16 -23.15 -4.73 -15.04
N ASP A 17 -23.72 -5.88 -14.66
CA ASP A 17 -25.16 -6.13 -14.68
C ASP A 17 -25.77 -5.90 -13.29
N SER A 18 -26.19 -4.68 -13.01
CA SER A 18 -26.82 -4.34 -11.72
C SER A 18 -28.18 -5.04 -11.49
N ALA A 19 -28.74 -5.70 -12.50
CA ALA A 19 -30.05 -6.33 -12.47
C ALA A 19 -29.99 -7.84 -12.81
N ALA A 20 -28.89 -8.50 -12.44
CA ALA A 20 -28.72 -9.93 -12.65
C ALA A 20 -29.89 -10.74 -12.07
N SER A 21 -30.47 -11.63 -12.87
CA SER A 21 -31.58 -12.48 -12.41
C SER A 21 -31.14 -13.42 -11.27
N PRO A 22 -32.06 -13.88 -10.40
CA PRO A 22 -31.73 -14.85 -9.36
C PRO A 22 -31.07 -16.14 -9.89
N SER A 23 -31.48 -16.60 -11.08
CA SER A 23 -30.85 -17.75 -11.74
C SER A 23 -29.41 -17.46 -12.19
N LYS A 24 -29.14 -16.27 -12.71
CA LYS A 24 -27.78 -15.82 -13.06
C LYS A 24 -26.90 -15.76 -11.81
N MET A 25 -27.41 -15.21 -10.72
CA MET A 25 -26.70 -15.15 -9.43
C MET A 25 -26.35 -16.54 -8.87
N LYS A 26 -27.28 -17.50 -8.92
CA LYS A 26 -27.02 -18.88 -8.49
C LYS A 26 -25.92 -19.56 -9.33
N ASN A 27 -25.89 -19.31 -10.62
CA ASN A 27 -24.85 -19.83 -11.51
C ASN A 27 -23.49 -19.19 -11.19
N LEU A 28 -23.45 -17.88 -10.90
CA LEU A 28 -22.24 -17.17 -10.49
C LEU A 28 -21.70 -17.68 -9.14
N GLU A 29 -22.58 -17.98 -8.19
CA GLU A 29 -22.20 -18.61 -6.91
C GLU A 29 -21.61 -20.00 -7.13
N THR A 30 -22.21 -20.80 -8.01
CA THR A 30 -21.69 -22.13 -8.37
C THR A 30 -20.29 -22.01 -9.00
N THR A 31 -20.12 -21.05 -9.91
CA THR A 31 -18.82 -20.79 -10.57
C THR A 31 -17.76 -20.36 -9.56
N ALA A 32 -18.12 -19.49 -8.62
CA ALA A 32 -17.20 -19.05 -7.56
C ALA A 32 -16.73 -20.23 -6.69
N ARG A 33 -17.65 -21.13 -6.32
CA ARG A 33 -17.33 -22.35 -5.57
C ARG A 33 -16.44 -23.30 -6.36
N ASP A 34 -16.65 -23.43 -7.67
CA ASP A 34 -15.82 -24.28 -8.52
C ASP A 34 -14.35 -23.81 -8.56
N ARG A 35 -14.06 -22.52 -8.35
CA ARG A 35 -12.67 -22.01 -8.29
C ARG A 35 -11.89 -22.45 -7.06
N PHE A 36 -12.59 -22.86 -5.99
CA PHE A 36 -11.95 -23.46 -4.82
C PHE A 36 -11.47 -24.88 -5.10
N THR A 37 -11.91 -25.47 -6.21
CA THR A 37 -11.49 -26.81 -6.61
C THR A 37 -10.18 -26.71 -7.40
N PRO A 38 -9.08 -27.28 -6.88
CA PRO A 38 -7.84 -27.37 -7.64
C PRO A 38 -8.05 -28.12 -8.95
N PHE A 39 -7.24 -27.82 -9.96
CA PHE A 39 -7.25 -28.58 -11.22
C PHE A 39 -5.87 -29.13 -11.55
N GLU A 40 -5.84 -30.31 -12.15
CA GLU A 40 -4.60 -31.01 -12.49
C GLU A 40 -4.18 -30.67 -13.93
N LEU A 41 -2.90 -30.37 -14.12
CA LEU A 41 -2.29 -30.24 -15.45
C LEU A 41 -1.91 -31.62 -16.01
N GLU A 42 -1.60 -31.69 -17.31
CA GLU A 42 -1.18 -32.93 -17.97
C GLU A 42 0.08 -33.56 -17.33
N ASP A 43 0.93 -32.76 -16.67
CA ASP A 43 2.13 -33.21 -15.96
C ASP A 43 1.87 -33.62 -14.50
N GLY A 44 0.61 -33.67 -14.07
CA GLY A 44 0.18 -34.08 -12.73
C GLY A 44 0.29 -32.98 -11.67
N LYS A 45 0.67 -31.75 -12.03
CA LYS A 45 0.68 -30.63 -11.07
C LYS A 45 -0.73 -30.18 -10.75
N ILE A 46 -1.01 -30.06 -9.46
CA ILE A 46 -2.25 -29.50 -8.93
C ILE A 46 -2.11 -27.98 -8.87
N ILE A 47 -2.89 -27.29 -9.69
CA ILE A 47 -2.94 -25.83 -9.76
C ILE A 47 -4.10 -25.32 -8.92
N VAL A 48 -3.80 -24.31 -8.11
CA VAL A 48 -4.75 -23.54 -7.31
C VAL A 48 -4.75 -22.09 -7.79
N GLN A 49 -5.93 -21.48 -7.80
CA GLN A 49 -6.10 -20.06 -8.03
C GLN A 49 -6.57 -19.39 -6.73
N PRO A 50 -6.20 -18.11 -6.51
CA PRO A 50 -6.83 -17.31 -5.47
C PRO A 50 -8.33 -17.28 -5.66
N ALA A 51 -9.05 -17.64 -4.61
CA ALA A 51 -10.48 -17.84 -4.66
C ALA A 51 -11.12 -17.06 -3.50
N LEU A 52 -11.74 -15.94 -3.84
CA LEU A 52 -12.44 -15.10 -2.88
C LEU A 52 -13.74 -15.76 -2.42
N PRO A 53 -14.15 -15.60 -1.14
CA PRO A 53 -15.41 -16.12 -0.62
C PRO A 53 -16.59 -15.25 -1.06
N VAL A 54 -16.75 -15.05 -2.37
CA VAL A 54 -17.71 -14.10 -2.94
C VAL A 54 -18.36 -14.62 -4.21
N VAL A 55 -19.56 -14.14 -4.51
CA VAL A 55 -20.20 -14.36 -5.80
C VAL A 55 -19.43 -13.63 -6.90
N ASP A 56 -19.32 -14.26 -8.07
CA ASP A 56 -18.76 -13.62 -9.25
C ASP A 56 -19.53 -12.41 -9.73
N LEU A 57 -18.81 -11.47 -10.34
CA LEU A 57 -19.41 -10.25 -10.86
C LEU A 57 -20.26 -10.57 -12.10
N PRO A 58 -21.53 -10.13 -12.13
CA PRO A 58 -22.36 -10.35 -13.29
C PRO A 58 -21.94 -9.35 -14.38
N ILE A 59 -21.35 -9.83 -15.47
CA ILE A 59 -20.90 -9.01 -16.60
C ILE A 59 -21.88 -9.17 -17.78
N ASN A 60 -22.24 -8.05 -18.41
CA ASN A 60 -23.10 -7.99 -19.61
C ASN A 60 -22.32 -7.79 -20.90
N GLY A 61 -21.03 -7.47 -20.81
CA GLY A 61 -20.15 -7.31 -21.96
C GLY A 61 -18.86 -6.59 -21.60
N ILE A 62 -18.08 -6.29 -22.63
CA ILE A 62 -16.85 -5.50 -22.54
C ILE A 62 -17.07 -4.24 -23.37
N SER A 63 -16.77 -3.07 -22.81
CA SER A 63 -16.88 -1.80 -23.50
C SER A 63 -15.79 -1.66 -24.59
N ALA A 64 -15.94 -0.67 -25.46
CA ALA A 64 -14.84 -0.27 -26.32
C ALA A 64 -13.66 0.24 -25.47
N LEU A 65 -12.43 0.03 -25.96
CA LEU A 65 -11.24 0.63 -25.35
C LEU A 65 -11.40 2.15 -25.26
N ASP A 66 -11.04 2.72 -24.11
CA ASP A 66 -11.05 4.16 -23.92
C ASP A 66 -10.09 4.81 -24.93
N ALA A 67 -10.60 5.73 -25.74
CA ALA A 67 -9.82 6.46 -26.74
C ALA A 67 -8.66 7.28 -26.13
N ASN A 68 -8.69 7.52 -24.82
CA ASN A 68 -7.61 8.19 -24.08
C ASN A 68 -6.42 7.27 -23.77
N ILE A 69 -6.55 5.95 -23.97
CA ILE A 69 -5.42 5.04 -23.80
C ILE A 69 -4.45 5.26 -24.96
N PRO A 70 -3.16 5.53 -24.70
CA PRO A 70 -2.16 5.67 -25.75
C PRO A 70 -2.14 4.45 -26.69
N SER A 71 -1.96 4.69 -27.98
CA SER A 71 -1.86 3.63 -29.00
C SER A 71 -0.79 2.59 -28.66
N ASP A 72 0.29 3.02 -28.03
CA ASP A 72 1.39 2.16 -27.55
C ASP A 72 0.92 1.09 -26.54
N LEU A 73 -0.23 1.31 -25.88
CA LEU A 73 -0.85 0.38 -24.92
C LEU A 73 -2.10 -0.31 -25.47
N THR A 74 -2.68 0.14 -26.59
CA THR A 74 -3.92 -0.48 -27.14
C THR A 74 -3.67 -1.41 -28.32
N MET A 75 -2.50 -1.33 -28.96
CA MET A 75 -2.23 -2.12 -30.16
C MET A 75 -2.07 -3.61 -29.87
N LEU A 76 -1.32 -3.97 -28.83
CA LEU A 76 -1.05 -5.37 -28.44
C LEU A 76 -0.81 -5.47 -26.93
N PRO A 77 -1.17 -6.59 -26.28
CA PRO A 77 -0.76 -6.88 -24.92
C PRO A 77 0.75 -6.77 -24.73
N LEU A 78 1.16 -6.26 -23.57
CA LEU A 78 2.56 -6.06 -23.21
C LEU A 78 3.00 -7.02 -22.11
N LEU A 79 4.09 -7.74 -22.34
CA LEU A 79 4.68 -8.67 -21.39
C LEU A 79 6.10 -8.23 -21.01
N LYS A 80 6.44 -8.29 -19.73
CA LYS A 80 7.81 -8.03 -19.30
C LYS A 80 8.79 -9.04 -19.90
N CYS A 81 9.99 -8.56 -20.19
CA CYS A 81 11.04 -9.31 -20.85
C CYS A 81 12.42 -8.80 -20.42
N ASN A 82 13.46 -9.56 -20.76
CA ASN A 82 14.84 -9.11 -20.57
C ASN A 82 15.28 -8.17 -21.71
N GLU A 83 16.42 -7.50 -21.51
CA GLU A 83 16.95 -6.52 -22.45
C GLU A 83 17.25 -7.10 -23.84
N ASN A 84 17.71 -8.35 -23.91
CA ASN A 84 18.04 -8.99 -25.18
C ASN A 84 16.79 -9.27 -26.01
N GLU A 85 15.71 -9.69 -25.36
CA GLU A 85 14.41 -9.85 -26.01
C GLU A 85 13.87 -8.49 -26.47
N ALA A 86 13.93 -7.46 -25.63
CA ALA A 86 13.47 -6.12 -25.97
C ALA A 86 14.14 -5.57 -27.24
N LYS A 87 15.46 -5.77 -27.40
CA LYS A 87 16.22 -5.37 -28.60
C LYS A 87 15.69 -5.98 -29.91
N ASN A 88 15.00 -7.12 -29.84
CA ASN A 88 14.39 -7.77 -31.02
C ASN A 88 12.99 -7.21 -31.35
N TRP A 89 12.43 -6.35 -30.50
CA TRP A 89 11.11 -5.77 -30.65
C TRP A 89 11.19 -4.24 -30.63
N PRO A 90 11.26 -3.57 -31.80
CA PRO A 90 11.38 -2.10 -31.86
C PRO A 90 10.27 -1.32 -31.16
N SER A 91 9.12 -1.95 -30.93
CA SER A 91 7.97 -1.39 -30.20
C SER A 91 7.97 -1.76 -28.71
N SER A 92 9.07 -2.31 -28.17
CA SER A 92 9.20 -2.53 -26.74
C SER A 92 9.21 -1.21 -25.98
N LEU A 93 8.61 -1.21 -24.79
CA LEU A 93 8.58 -0.04 -23.91
C LEU A 93 9.52 -0.22 -22.72
N ASP A 94 10.18 0.87 -22.35
CA ASP A 94 10.89 0.96 -21.08
C ASP A 94 9.90 1.23 -19.94
N GLY A 95 10.09 0.54 -18.83
CA GLY A 95 9.27 0.70 -17.64
C GLY A 95 10.04 0.54 -16.33
N VAL A 96 9.38 0.93 -15.25
CA VAL A 96 9.84 0.77 -13.87
C VAL A 96 9.15 -0.45 -13.26
N ALA A 97 9.91 -1.33 -12.61
CA ALA A 97 9.32 -2.45 -11.86
C ALA A 97 8.52 -1.91 -10.68
N SER A 98 7.33 -2.47 -10.46
CA SER A 98 6.35 -1.94 -9.52
C SER A 98 5.68 -3.10 -8.77
N GLY A 99 6.47 -3.95 -8.16
CA GLY A 99 6.06 -5.34 -7.92
C GLY A 99 6.84 -6.32 -8.79
N LYS A 100 7.01 -7.54 -8.30
CA LYS A 100 7.42 -8.68 -9.15
C LYS A 100 6.49 -8.90 -10.35
N ARG A 101 5.19 -8.63 -10.20
CA ARG A 101 4.13 -8.94 -11.19
C ARG A 101 3.57 -7.72 -11.94
N SER A 102 4.11 -6.54 -11.69
CA SER A 102 3.60 -5.30 -12.30
C SER A 102 4.73 -4.42 -12.81
N ALA A 103 4.39 -3.46 -13.65
CA ALA A 103 5.30 -2.44 -14.16
C ALA A 103 4.56 -1.11 -14.33
N ILE A 104 5.33 -0.02 -14.33
CA ILE A 104 4.86 1.31 -14.72
C ILE A 104 5.58 1.73 -15.98
N VAL A 105 4.82 2.16 -16.99
CA VAL A 105 5.33 2.77 -18.22
C VAL A 105 4.94 4.23 -18.28
N PHE A 106 5.83 5.06 -18.81
CA PHE A 106 5.59 6.49 -18.95
C PHE A 106 5.33 6.82 -20.40
N VAL A 107 4.10 7.24 -20.72
CA VAL A 107 3.70 7.58 -22.08
C VAL A 107 3.14 8.99 -22.09
N LYS A 108 3.75 9.88 -22.89
CA LYS A 108 3.34 11.29 -23.02
C LYS A 108 3.22 12.01 -21.66
N GLY A 109 4.16 11.76 -20.75
CA GLY A 109 4.23 12.39 -19.42
C GLY A 109 3.26 11.82 -18.37
N LYS A 110 2.42 10.85 -18.75
CA LYS A 110 1.52 10.13 -17.84
C LYS A 110 2.10 8.77 -17.47
N ALA A 111 1.78 8.30 -16.27
CA ALA A 111 2.19 7.00 -15.77
C ALA A 111 1.04 5.99 -15.92
N PHE A 112 1.34 4.83 -16.49
CA PHE A 112 0.39 3.73 -16.65
C PHE A 112 0.92 2.49 -15.96
N ARG A 113 0.11 1.91 -15.07
CA ARG A 113 0.43 0.66 -14.37
C ARG A 113 -0.17 -0.51 -15.12
N LEU A 114 0.65 -1.54 -15.29
CA LEU A 114 0.29 -2.83 -15.86
C LEU A 114 0.41 -3.88 -14.75
N LYS A 115 -0.71 -4.36 -14.22
CA LYS A 115 -0.77 -5.36 -13.14
C LYS A 115 -1.00 -6.73 -13.76
N GLY A 116 -0.12 -7.69 -13.56
CA GLY A 116 -0.19 -9.00 -14.24
C GLY A 116 0.53 -9.05 -15.59
N CYS A 117 1.59 -8.26 -15.79
CA CYS A 117 2.36 -8.20 -17.03
C CYS A 117 3.62 -9.10 -17.01
N GLY A 118 3.56 -10.23 -16.32
CA GLY A 118 4.65 -11.21 -16.19
C GLY A 118 5.35 -11.15 -14.83
N ASN A 119 6.02 -12.25 -14.47
CA ASN A 119 6.85 -12.40 -13.27
C ASN A 119 8.28 -12.03 -13.64
N LEU A 120 8.72 -10.82 -13.28
CA LEU A 120 10.01 -10.28 -13.75
C LEU A 120 10.14 -10.45 -15.28
N ASP A 121 11.15 -11.16 -15.77
CA ASP A 121 11.38 -11.49 -17.19
C ASP A 121 11.04 -12.96 -17.55
N GLU A 122 10.36 -13.69 -16.67
CA GLU A 122 10.07 -15.13 -16.82
C GLU A 122 8.70 -15.41 -17.46
N GLY A 123 7.91 -14.37 -17.75
CA GLY A 123 6.55 -14.52 -18.25
C GLY A 123 5.59 -15.02 -17.17
N PHE A 124 4.95 -16.17 -17.37
CA PHE A 124 3.94 -16.72 -16.44
C PHE A 124 4.37 -18.09 -15.90
N PRO A 125 5.37 -18.14 -15.01
CA PRO A 125 5.86 -19.40 -14.45
C PRO A 125 4.80 -20.03 -13.54
N ILE A 126 4.86 -21.36 -13.46
CA ILE A 126 4.08 -22.14 -12.48
C ILE A 126 5.01 -22.46 -11.32
N GLU A 127 4.71 -21.90 -10.15
CA GLU A 127 5.54 -22.00 -8.96
C GLU A 127 4.76 -22.64 -7.82
N LYS A 128 5.48 -23.30 -6.90
CA LYS A 128 4.88 -23.73 -5.63
C LYS A 128 4.55 -22.50 -4.80
N HIS A 129 3.29 -22.36 -4.43
CA HIS A 129 2.78 -21.24 -3.66
C HIS A 129 1.53 -21.67 -2.90
N GLY A 130 1.71 -22.03 -1.64
CA GLY A 130 0.68 -22.55 -0.76
C GLY A 130 1.31 -23.31 0.41
N ASP A 131 0.60 -23.40 1.53
CA ASP A 131 1.09 -24.01 2.76
C ASP A 131 1.23 -25.54 2.64
N HIS A 132 0.60 -26.15 1.62
CA HIS A 132 0.64 -27.59 1.38
C HIS A 132 1.35 -27.98 0.07
N GLY A 133 2.08 -27.03 -0.54
CA GLY A 133 2.89 -27.28 -1.74
C GLY A 133 2.11 -27.24 -3.05
N GLU A 134 0.96 -26.59 -3.06
CA GLU A 134 0.15 -26.29 -4.23
C GLU A 134 0.93 -25.45 -5.25
N TYR A 135 0.56 -25.56 -6.52
CA TYR A 135 1.15 -24.76 -7.59
C TYR A 135 0.20 -23.65 -8.03
N MET A 136 0.76 -22.51 -8.45
CA MET A 136 -0.02 -21.40 -9.00
C MET A 136 0.71 -20.77 -10.19
N VAL A 137 -0.07 -20.28 -11.15
CA VAL A 137 0.45 -19.42 -12.22
C VAL A 137 0.79 -18.04 -11.65
N ARG A 138 2.05 -17.63 -11.76
CA ARG A 138 2.54 -16.34 -11.29
C ARG A 138 2.66 -15.35 -12.44
N GLY A 139 2.83 -14.07 -12.10
CA GLY A 139 3.03 -13.01 -13.10
C GLY A 139 1.77 -12.47 -13.77
N CYS A 140 0.59 -13.09 -13.62
CA CYS A 140 -0.67 -12.63 -14.20
C CYS A 140 -1.68 -12.18 -13.14
N MET A 141 -2.72 -11.49 -13.60
CA MET A 141 -4.03 -11.47 -12.95
C MET A 141 -4.87 -12.61 -13.51
N PHE A 142 -5.92 -12.99 -12.79
CA PHE A 142 -6.94 -13.92 -13.26
C PHE A 142 -8.19 -13.13 -13.65
N ASP A 143 -9.08 -13.73 -14.42
CA ASP A 143 -10.29 -13.06 -14.93
C ASP A 143 -11.09 -12.38 -13.80
N GLN A 144 -11.34 -13.13 -12.73
CA GLN A 144 -12.07 -12.63 -11.58
C GLN A 144 -11.33 -11.51 -10.84
N THR A 145 -10.00 -11.57 -10.75
CA THR A 145 -9.24 -10.58 -9.97
C THR A 145 -9.07 -9.27 -10.75
N VAL A 146 -8.93 -9.33 -12.08
CA VAL A 146 -8.90 -8.12 -12.92
C VAL A 146 -10.26 -7.43 -12.95
N GLN A 147 -11.35 -8.20 -13.06
CA GLN A 147 -12.70 -7.67 -12.99
C GLN A 147 -12.99 -7.05 -11.61
N ARG A 148 -12.60 -7.74 -10.54
CA ARG A 148 -12.81 -7.27 -9.16
C ARG A 148 -12.06 -5.98 -8.89
N GLU A 149 -10.79 -5.86 -9.30
CA GLU A 149 -10.01 -4.63 -9.14
C GLU A 149 -10.73 -3.45 -9.79
N PHE A 150 -11.28 -3.60 -11.00
CA PHE A 150 -11.99 -2.53 -11.68
C PHE A 150 -13.28 -2.13 -10.97
N TYR A 151 -14.11 -3.13 -10.65
CA TYR A 151 -15.39 -2.92 -9.98
C TYR A 151 -15.21 -2.28 -8.60
N MET A 152 -14.27 -2.80 -7.80
CA MET A 152 -14.04 -2.32 -6.45
C MET A 152 -13.33 -0.97 -6.43
N SER A 153 -12.41 -0.69 -7.35
CA SER A 153 -11.81 0.66 -7.45
C SER A 153 -12.86 1.75 -7.67
N GLU A 154 -13.88 1.48 -8.49
CA GLU A 154 -15.00 2.41 -8.69
C GLU A 154 -15.86 2.55 -7.43
N ARG A 155 -16.23 1.44 -6.79
CA ARG A 155 -17.04 1.45 -5.56
C ARG A 155 -16.32 2.15 -4.41
N VAL A 156 -15.02 1.92 -4.24
CA VAL A 156 -14.20 2.60 -3.23
C VAL A 156 -14.08 4.08 -3.55
N SER A 157 -13.86 4.46 -4.80
CA SER A 157 -13.86 5.87 -5.21
C SER A 157 -15.19 6.57 -4.85
N ASN A 158 -16.31 5.86 -5.00
CA ASN A 158 -17.62 6.39 -4.62
C ASN A 158 -17.80 6.45 -3.09
N ALA A 159 -17.33 5.44 -2.35
CA ALA A 159 -17.34 5.43 -0.89
C ALA A 159 -16.58 6.64 -0.30
N LEU A 160 -15.39 6.93 -0.82
CA LEU A 160 -14.59 8.10 -0.42
C LEU A 160 -15.33 9.41 -0.67
N LYS A 161 -16.00 9.55 -1.83
CA LYS A 161 -16.80 10.74 -2.16
C LYS A 161 -18.00 10.91 -1.22
N VAL A 162 -18.71 9.82 -0.91
CA VAL A 162 -19.88 9.83 0.01
C VAL A 162 -19.46 10.27 1.41
N GLU A 163 -18.29 9.84 1.87
CA GLU A 163 -17.70 10.31 3.14
C GLU A 163 -17.16 11.74 3.11
N GLY A 164 -17.29 12.45 1.97
CA GLY A 164 -16.80 13.82 1.84
C GLY A 164 -15.29 13.95 1.64
N LEU A 165 -14.56 12.84 1.47
CA LEU A 165 -13.12 12.79 1.28
C LEU A 165 -12.72 13.14 -0.17
N LYS A 166 -13.16 14.31 -0.65
CA LYS A 166 -12.97 14.75 -2.05
C LYS A 166 -11.50 14.85 -2.46
N HIS A 167 -10.60 15.05 -1.51
CA HIS A 167 -9.16 15.10 -1.75
C HIS A 167 -8.54 13.70 -1.91
N MET A 168 -9.21 12.64 -1.45
CA MET A 168 -8.79 11.25 -1.61
C MET A 168 -9.37 10.63 -2.87
N GLN A 169 -8.54 9.88 -3.58
CA GLN A 169 -8.92 9.11 -4.75
C GLN A 169 -8.13 7.82 -4.79
N CYS A 170 -8.69 6.77 -5.39
CA CYS A 170 -7.92 5.56 -5.68
C CYS A 170 -6.71 5.90 -6.55
N ALA A 171 -5.57 5.29 -6.25
CA ALA A 171 -4.34 5.60 -6.96
C ALA A 171 -4.29 5.06 -8.39
N ASN A 172 -5.08 4.02 -8.67
CA ASN A 172 -5.27 3.45 -9.99
C ASN A 172 -6.65 3.84 -10.54
N LYS A 173 -6.66 4.39 -11.74
CA LYS A 173 -7.86 4.57 -12.55
C LYS A 173 -7.88 3.50 -13.64
N SER A 174 -8.89 2.63 -13.59
CA SER A 174 -9.10 1.54 -14.56
C SER A 174 -9.29 2.07 -15.97
N LEU A 175 -8.59 1.49 -16.95
CA LEU A 175 -8.72 1.85 -18.36
C LEU A 175 -9.16 0.68 -19.25
N GLY A 176 -8.76 -0.53 -18.90
CA GLY A 176 -9.02 -1.75 -19.68
C GLY A 176 -8.09 -2.86 -19.24
N PHE A 177 -8.08 -3.97 -19.98
CA PHE A 177 -7.23 -5.12 -19.65
C PHE A 177 -6.71 -5.82 -20.89
N TYR A 178 -5.64 -6.59 -20.72
CA TYR A 178 -5.19 -7.56 -21.70
C TYR A 178 -5.66 -8.95 -21.32
N SER A 179 -6.10 -9.71 -22.31
CA SER A 179 -6.23 -11.17 -22.23
C SER A 179 -5.11 -11.78 -23.04
N TYR A 180 -4.21 -12.51 -22.39
CA TYR A 180 -3.12 -13.20 -23.08
C TYR A 180 -3.65 -14.49 -23.70
N GLY A 181 -3.47 -14.63 -25.02
CA GLY A 181 -3.94 -15.80 -25.79
C GLY A 181 -2.94 -16.95 -25.74
N LEU A 182 -2.49 -17.34 -24.55
CA LEU A 182 -1.50 -18.42 -24.40
C LEU A 182 -2.15 -19.81 -24.55
N ALA A 183 -1.32 -20.83 -24.80
CA ALA A 183 -1.70 -22.10 -25.41
C ALA A 183 -2.87 -22.87 -24.73
N SER A 184 -3.52 -23.72 -25.54
CA SER A 184 -4.80 -24.39 -25.30
C SER A 184 -4.85 -25.40 -24.13
N ASP A 185 -3.72 -25.70 -23.50
CA ASP A 185 -3.59 -26.59 -22.34
C ASP A 185 -3.97 -25.89 -21.03
N ARG A 186 -3.99 -24.56 -21.00
CA ARG A 186 -4.31 -23.74 -19.80
C ARG A 186 -5.69 -23.06 -19.83
N LYS A 187 -6.66 -23.67 -20.51
CA LYS A 187 -8.00 -23.08 -20.77
C LYS A 187 -8.76 -22.56 -19.53
N ARG A 188 -8.41 -23.01 -18.31
CA ARG A 188 -9.04 -22.57 -17.06
C ARG A 188 -8.31 -21.43 -16.33
N SER A 189 -7.03 -21.13 -16.62
CA SER A 189 -6.33 -20.05 -15.91
C SER A 189 -6.70 -18.68 -16.45
N GLY A 190 -6.64 -18.49 -17.77
CA GLY A 190 -6.79 -17.18 -18.39
C GLY A 190 -5.81 -16.18 -17.79
N GLU A 191 -4.68 -15.95 -18.43
CA GLU A 191 -3.74 -14.93 -17.95
C GLU A 191 -4.24 -13.55 -18.40
N PHE A 192 -4.45 -12.65 -17.43
CA PHE A 192 -4.88 -11.28 -17.69
C PHE A 192 -3.88 -10.25 -17.16
N CYS A 193 -3.96 -9.05 -17.70
CA CYS A 193 -3.27 -7.88 -17.16
C CYS A 193 -4.21 -6.67 -17.09
N GLY A 194 -4.40 -6.10 -15.90
CA GLY A 194 -5.12 -4.84 -15.76
C GLY A 194 -4.25 -3.65 -16.18
N VAL A 195 -4.85 -2.71 -16.92
CA VAL A 195 -4.23 -1.47 -17.37
C VAL A 195 -4.87 -0.28 -16.65
N PHE A 196 -4.03 0.52 -15.99
CA PHE A 196 -4.47 1.64 -15.15
C PHE A 196 -3.68 2.90 -15.45
N GLU A 197 -4.31 4.07 -15.46
CA GLU A 197 -3.61 5.34 -15.22
C GLU A 197 -3.33 5.43 -13.72
N THR A 198 -2.07 5.72 -13.34
CA THR A 198 -1.66 5.71 -11.92
C THR A 198 -1.02 7.02 -11.50
N ILE A 199 -1.31 7.46 -10.27
CA ILE A 199 -0.77 8.71 -9.69
C ILE A 199 0.33 8.49 -8.65
N GLY A 200 0.64 7.23 -8.34
CA GLY A 200 1.59 6.85 -7.31
C GLY A 200 2.06 5.41 -7.44
N ASP A 201 3.22 5.14 -6.86
CA ASP A 201 3.83 3.81 -6.85
C ASP A 201 4.47 3.44 -5.52
N ARG A 202 5.04 4.45 -4.85
CA ARG A 202 5.72 4.24 -3.57
C ARG A 202 4.69 3.91 -2.50
N ARG A 203 4.80 2.71 -1.91
CA ARG A 203 3.90 2.19 -0.89
C ARG A 203 4.19 2.85 0.47
N LEU A 204 3.14 3.02 1.28
CA LEU A 204 3.29 3.65 2.59
C LEU A 204 4.23 2.83 3.50
N GLY A 205 4.06 1.52 3.62
CA GLY A 205 4.90 0.69 4.50
C GLY A 205 6.36 0.63 4.03
N ASP A 206 6.57 0.06 2.84
CA ASP A 206 7.90 -0.30 2.32
C ASP A 206 8.77 0.90 1.99
N HIS A 207 8.16 1.96 1.47
CA HIS A 207 8.91 3.11 0.98
C HIS A 207 8.89 4.25 1.98
N LEU A 208 7.70 4.69 2.41
CA LEU A 208 7.60 5.88 3.24
C LEU A 208 7.95 5.60 4.70
N LEU A 209 7.29 4.67 5.37
CA LEU A 209 7.50 4.39 6.79
C LEU A 209 8.91 3.83 7.04
N SER A 210 9.34 2.86 6.23
CA SER A 210 10.73 2.36 6.29
C SER A 210 11.77 3.46 6.03
N GLY A 211 11.50 4.35 5.08
CA GLY A 211 12.35 5.50 4.78
C GLY A 211 12.42 6.51 5.93
N ILE A 212 11.27 6.84 6.53
CA ILE A 212 11.18 7.73 7.70
C ILE A 212 11.99 7.14 8.86
N GLU A 213 11.81 5.86 9.18
CA GLU A 213 12.54 5.20 10.27
C GLU A 213 14.05 5.14 10.04
N SER A 214 14.46 5.09 8.77
CA SER A 214 15.85 5.16 8.35
C SER A 214 16.45 6.55 8.57
N ILE A 215 15.68 7.63 8.37
CA ILE A 215 16.16 9.01 8.54
C ILE A 215 15.94 9.57 9.95
N ILE A 216 15.14 8.95 10.81
CA ILE A 216 14.95 9.38 12.21
C ILE A 216 16.31 9.65 12.91
N PRO A 217 17.31 8.75 12.85
CA PRO A 217 18.61 9.01 13.47
C PRO A 217 19.33 10.26 12.92
N LEU A 218 19.07 10.63 11.66
CA LEU A 218 19.67 11.81 11.03
C LEU A 218 18.94 13.11 11.43
N LEU A 219 17.63 13.03 11.63
CA LEU A 219 16.81 14.17 12.07
C LEU A 219 17.19 14.64 13.48
N TYR A 220 17.79 13.78 14.30
CA TYR A 220 18.18 14.10 15.68
C TYR A 220 19.67 13.87 15.89
N THR A 221 20.44 14.96 15.92
CA THR A 221 21.92 14.91 16.03
C THR A 221 22.45 15.14 17.45
N SER A 222 21.60 15.60 18.36
CA SER A 222 21.99 15.97 19.73
C SER A 222 21.85 14.79 20.67
N SER A 223 22.82 14.59 21.57
CA SER A 223 22.77 13.50 22.53
C SER A 223 21.60 13.70 23.51
N PHE A 224 21.06 12.61 24.06
CA PHE A 224 20.01 12.66 25.09
C PHE A 224 20.40 13.54 26.30
N LYS A 225 21.71 13.70 26.55
CA LYS A 225 22.24 14.54 27.63
C LYS A 225 22.06 16.03 27.39
N ASP A 226 22.14 16.48 26.13
CA ASP A 226 21.98 17.89 25.76
C ASP A 226 20.50 18.31 25.74
N LEU A 227 19.60 17.34 25.60
CA LEU A 227 18.14 17.52 25.69
C LEU A 227 17.64 17.56 27.15
N GLY A 228 18.47 17.15 28.12
CA GLY A 228 18.08 16.88 29.50
C GLY A 228 17.57 18.09 30.30
N SER A 229 17.82 19.34 29.87
CA SER A 229 17.30 20.54 30.55
C SER A 229 15.88 20.93 30.12
N ASP A 230 15.48 20.57 28.89
CA ASP A 230 14.28 21.14 28.25
C ASP A 230 13.08 20.18 28.20
N TRP A 231 13.29 18.92 28.62
CA TRP A 231 12.17 17.99 28.77
C TRP A 231 11.36 18.40 29.98
N THR A 232 10.07 18.69 29.76
CA THR A 232 9.14 18.86 30.86
C THR A 232 9.21 17.63 31.76
N GLU A 233 9.09 17.81 33.07
CA GLU A 233 9.10 16.71 34.04
C GLU A 233 8.01 15.68 33.72
N LYS A 234 6.91 16.13 33.11
CA LYS A 234 5.86 15.30 32.53
C LYS A 234 6.39 14.35 31.45
N THR A 235 7.24 14.83 30.55
CA THR A 235 7.84 14.00 29.50
C THR A 235 8.82 12.99 30.08
N LYS A 236 9.68 13.38 31.03
CA LYS A 236 10.61 12.46 31.72
C LYS A 236 9.87 11.35 32.46
N ASN A 237 8.86 11.71 33.25
CA ASN A 237 8.01 10.73 33.96
C ASN A 237 7.27 9.80 32.99
N HIS A 238 6.86 10.32 31.82
CA HIS A 238 6.23 9.51 30.78
C HIS A 238 7.23 8.53 30.15
N VAL A 239 8.45 8.98 29.84
CA VAL A 239 9.53 8.12 29.32
C VAL A 239 9.94 7.06 30.33
N GLU A 240 10.07 7.40 31.61
CA GLU A 240 10.42 6.42 32.65
C GLU A 240 9.31 5.37 32.83
N LYS A 241 8.03 5.79 32.75
CA LYS A 241 6.87 4.89 32.78
C LYS A 241 6.81 3.98 31.55
N ILE A 242 7.17 4.52 30.38
CA ILE A 242 7.31 3.77 29.12
C ILE A 242 8.49 2.80 29.24
N ARG A 243 9.67 3.24 29.70
CA ARG A 243 10.89 2.43 29.86
C ARG A 243 10.68 1.15 30.66
N GLY A 244 9.86 1.20 31.72
CA GLY A 244 9.52 0.01 32.51
C GLY A 244 8.52 -0.95 31.86
N ASN A 245 7.81 -0.52 30.81
CA ASN A 245 6.71 -1.26 30.16
C ASN A 245 6.76 -1.13 28.62
N LEU A 246 7.97 -1.09 28.05
CA LEU A 246 8.24 -0.82 26.63
C LEU A 246 7.81 -2.02 25.77
N TRP A 247 6.51 -2.25 25.70
CA TRP A 247 5.90 -3.02 24.64
C TRP A 247 6.02 -2.13 23.42
N ASP A 248 6.64 -2.63 22.36
CA ASP A 248 6.60 -1.93 21.08
C ASP A 248 5.13 -1.69 20.68
N THR A 249 4.91 -0.64 19.89
CA THR A 249 3.57 -0.26 19.44
C THR A 249 2.84 -1.43 18.79
N ALA A 250 3.57 -2.31 18.08
CA ALA A 250 3.03 -3.50 17.44
C ALA A 250 2.41 -4.47 18.45
N THR A 251 3.14 -4.83 19.51
CA THR A 251 2.66 -5.74 20.56
C THR A 251 1.44 -5.17 21.26
N ARG A 252 1.44 -3.86 21.56
CA ARG A 252 0.26 -3.16 22.11
C ARG A 252 -0.91 -3.27 21.15
N ALA A 253 -0.67 -3.06 19.86
CA ALA A 253 -1.70 -3.08 18.85
C ALA A 253 -2.33 -4.47 18.68
N GLU A 254 -1.50 -5.51 18.64
CA GLU A 254 -1.89 -6.93 18.58
C GLU A 254 -2.70 -7.35 19.81
N CYS A 255 -2.38 -6.79 20.98
CA CYS A 255 -3.14 -7.02 22.22
C CYS A 255 -4.40 -6.15 22.35
N GLY A 256 -4.76 -5.37 21.32
CA GLY A 256 -5.94 -4.50 21.35
C GLY A 256 -5.83 -3.33 22.34
N MET A 257 -4.62 -2.98 22.77
CA MET A 257 -4.39 -1.86 23.68
C MET A 257 -4.45 -0.54 22.93
N GLU A 258 -4.90 0.53 23.59
CA GLU A 258 -4.89 1.88 23.04
C GLU A 258 -3.46 2.39 22.83
N ALA A 259 -3.22 3.09 21.70
CA ALA A 259 -1.97 3.79 21.46
C ALA A 259 -1.89 5.08 22.31
N LEU A 260 -0.68 5.49 22.67
CA LEU A 260 -0.48 6.70 23.44
C LEU A 260 -0.61 7.94 22.54
N ASP A 261 -1.29 8.98 23.01
CA ASP A 261 -1.24 10.27 22.32
C ASP A 261 0.07 11.00 22.67
N LEU A 262 1.04 10.85 21.77
CA LEU A 262 2.35 11.48 21.87
C LEU A 262 2.52 12.65 20.91
N SER A 263 1.44 13.12 20.26
CA SER A 263 1.51 14.19 19.24
C SER A 263 2.06 15.51 19.75
N ASN A 264 1.90 15.78 21.05
CA ASN A 264 2.40 16.98 21.72
C ASN A 264 3.82 16.84 22.28
N LEU A 265 4.53 15.76 21.93
CA LEU A 265 5.91 15.56 22.37
C LEU A 265 6.83 16.60 21.70
N HIS A 266 7.47 17.42 22.52
CA HIS A 266 8.39 18.46 22.07
C HIS A 266 9.73 17.84 21.65
N ILE A 267 9.81 17.42 20.39
CA ILE A 267 11.04 16.96 19.75
C ILE A 267 11.33 17.86 18.56
N PHE A 268 12.58 18.31 18.43
CA PHE A 268 13.00 19.17 17.33
C PHE A 268 13.90 18.43 16.37
N GLU A 269 13.50 18.45 15.11
CA GLU A 269 14.37 18.05 14.01
C GLU A 269 15.47 19.12 13.85
N ASN A 270 16.73 18.66 13.73
CA ASN A 270 17.89 19.53 13.63
C ASN A 270 18.77 19.22 12.39
N PRO A 271 18.23 19.38 11.16
CA PRO A 271 19.03 19.38 9.94
C PRO A 271 19.95 20.63 9.89
N PRO A 272 21.05 20.59 9.11
CA PRO A 272 21.27 19.70 7.98
C PRO A 272 22.19 18.50 8.24
N PHE A 273 21.90 17.41 7.51
CA PHE A 273 22.75 16.22 7.36
C PHE A 273 22.96 15.99 5.85
N TYR A 274 24.01 16.59 5.32
CA TYR A 274 24.31 16.54 3.88
C TYR A 274 24.76 15.15 3.44
N SER A 275 24.67 14.87 2.14
CA SER A 275 25.08 13.63 1.50
C SER A 275 26.55 13.28 1.75
N SER A 276 27.40 14.29 2.01
CA SER A 276 28.80 14.15 2.42
C SER A 276 29.00 13.69 3.86
N ASP A 277 27.95 13.71 4.69
CA ASP A 277 28.02 13.23 6.06
C ASP A 277 28.28 11.72 6.06
N LYS A 278 29.29 11.27 6.83
CA LYS A 278 29.66 9.85 6.94
C LYS A 278 28.47 8.97 7.35
N ARG A 279 27.50 9.54 8.07
CA ARG A 279 26.25 8.88 8.48
C ARG A 279 25.31 8.58 7.31
N CYS A 280 25.43 9.34 6.23
CA CYS A 280 24.54 9.32 5.06
C CYS A 280 25.09 8.54 3.86
N VAL A 281 26.43 8.43 3.74
CA VAL A 281 27.12 7.88 2.55
C VAL A 281 26.65 6.48 2.14
N THR A 282 26.26 5.63 3.08
CA THR A 282 25.80 4.25 2.78
C THR A 282 24.31 4.16 2.48
N MET A 283 23.53 5.18 2.85
CA MET A 283 22.07 5.19 2.71
C MET A 283 21.59 5.80 1.41
N ILE A 284 22.30 6.80 0.91
CA ILE A 284 21.85 7.63 -0.22
C ILE A 284 22.52 7.11 -1.49
N PRO A 285 21.75 6.66 -2.50
CA PRO A 285 22.33 6.37 -3.80
C PRO A 285 23.00 7.63 -4.38
N SER A 286 24.21 7.47 -4.91
CA SER A 286 25.04 8.59 -5.38
C SER A 286 24.33 9.50 -6.39
N GLU A 287 23.47 8.93 -7.22
CA GLU A 287 22.65 9.62 -8.22
C GLU A 287 21.63 10.60 -7.61
N TYR A 288 21.30 10.47 -6.32
CA TYR A 288 20.38 11.36 -5.60
C TYR A 288 21.08 12.33 -4.64
N SER A 289 22.41 12.35 -4.57
CA SER A 289 23.17 13.18 -3.61
C SER A 289 22.85 14.68 -3.74
N THR A 290 22.89 15.24 -4.95
CA THR A 290 22.55 16.66 -5.18
C THR A 290 21.09 16.98 -4.84
N LEU A 291 20.17 16.08 -5.17
CA LEU A 291 18.76 16.25 -4.84
C LEU A 291 18.54 16.20 -3.32
N TRP A 292 19.19 15.26 -2.64
CA TRP A 292 19.17 15.13 -1.19
C TRP A 292 19.61 16.42 -0.50
N ASP A 293 20.77 16.96 -0.88
CA ASP A 293 21.32 18.18 -0.28
C ASP A 293 20.37 19.37 -0.46
N SER A 294 19.78 19.52 -1.65
CA SER A 294 18.76 20.53 -1.92
C SER A 294 17.53 20.38 -1.00
N ILE A 295 17.06 19.15 -0.78
CA ILE A 295 15.91 18.89 0.11
C ILE A 295 16.28 19.15 1.58
N CYS A 296 17.51 18.85 2.00
CA CYS A 296 17.99 19.19 3.34
C CYS A 296 18.01 20.71 3.57
N ASP A 297 18.39 21.50 2.56
CA ASP A 297 18.36 22.97 2.63
C ASP A 297 16.91 23.51 2.68
N GLU A 298 15.99 22.93 1.90
CA GLU A 298 14.55 23.21 1.98
C GLU A 298 14.02 22.94 3.40
N LEU A 299 14.27 21.74 3.93
CA LEU A 299 13.84 21.34 5.27
C LEU A 299 14.38 22.27 6.35
N ALA A 300 15.69 22.57 6.31
CA ALA A 300 16.32 23.46 7.27
C ALA A 300 15.72 24.88 7.22
N THR A 301 15.33 25.35 6.04
CA THR A 301 14.68 26.64 5.85
C THR A 301 13.28 26.67 6.46
N SER A 302 12.44 25.66 6.17
CA SER A 302 11.09 25.58 6.76
C SER A 302 11.14 25.42 8.29
N LEU A 303 12.08 24.62 8.83
CA LEU A 303 12.23 24.48 10.28
C LEU A 303 12.69 25.77 10.97
N ARG A 304 13.57 26.57 10.35
CA ARG A 304 13.92 27.90 10.86
C ARG A 304 12.72 28.84 10.88
N SER A 305 11.89 28.80 9.84
CA SER A 305 10.66 29.60 9.77
C SER A 305 9.69 29.23 10.90
N LEU A 306 9.52 27.94 11.19
CA LEU A 306 8.66 27.46 12.28
C LEU A 306 9.15 27.90 13.67
N LYS A 307 10.47 27.96 13.89
CA LYS A 307 11.05 28.45 15.15
C LYS A 307 10.73 29.92 15.43
N GLY A 308 10.57 30.75 14.41
CA GLY A 308 10.25 32.16 14.57
C GLY A 308 8.78 32.46 14.92
N ALA A 309 7.89 31.48 14.78
CA ALA A 309 6.43 31.67 14.82
C ALA A 309 5.76 31.23 16.14
N ASP A 310 6.51 31.06 17.25
CA ASP A 310 6.03 30.45 18.52
C ASP A 310 5.53 28.99 18.38
N MET A 311 5.64 28.43 17.18
CA MET A 311 5.44 27.00 16.88
C MET A 311 6.71 26.19 17.12
N SER A 312 7.69 26.79 17.79
CA SER A 312 9.00 26.23 18.12
C SER A 312 8.91 25.12 19.15
N SER A 313 7.81 24.39 19.25
CA SER A 313 7.59 23.28 20.18
C SER A 313 6.96 22.04 19.55
N LYS A 314 6.32 22.13 18.37
CA LYS A 314 5.61 21.00 17.77
C LYS A 314 6.49 20.29 16.72
N SER A 315 6.67 18.97 16.85
CA SER A 315 7.45 18.14 15.90
C SER A 315 6.77 18.04 14.54
N VAL A 316 7.55 18.21 13.46
CA VAL A 316 7.07 18.00 12.09
C VAL A 316 6.84 16.51 11.82
N LEU A 317 7.72 15.66 12.34
CA LEU A 317 7.62 14.20 12.21
C LEU A 317 6.33 13.65 12.84
N LEU A 318 5.99 14.08 14.05
CA LEU A 318 4.77 13.61 14.73
C LEU A 318 3.50 14.17 14.10
N TRP A 319 3.56 15.39 13.56
CA TRP A 319 2.45 15.91 12.75
C TRP A 319 2.27 15.10 11.45
N LEU A 320 3.35 14.73 10.76
CA LEU A 320 3.28 13.84 9.60
C LEU A 320 2.68 12.47 9.99
N ALA A 321 3.06 11.92 11.14
CA ALA A 321 2.48 10.69 11.68
C ALA A 321 0.97 10.80 11.92
N LYS A 322 0.52 11.92 12.52
CA LYS A 322 -0.90 12.26 12.68
C LYS A 322 -1.61 12.25 11.33
N MET A 323 -1.08 12.96 10.33
CA MET A 323 -1.69 13.02 9.00
C MET A 323 -1.81 11.65 8.34
N ILE A 324 -0.74 10.85 8.35
CA ILE A 324 -0.74 9.49 7.79
C ILE A 324 -1.80 8.62 8.49
N GLY A 325 -1.81 8.66 9.83
CA GLY A 325 -2.79 7.92 10.64
C GLY A 325 -4.22 8.31 10.31
N THR A 326 -4.52 9.61 10.34
CA THR A 326 -5.84 10.16 10.00
C THR A 326 -6.28 9.74 8.60
N GLU A 327 -5.43 9.88 7.59
CA GLU A 327 -5.78 9.53 6.21
C GLU A 327 -6.11 8.04 6.06
N CYS A 328 -5.34 7.16 6.70
CA CYS A 328 -5.60 5.73 6.71
C CYS A 328 -6.93 5.40 7.41
N GLY A 329 -7.18 6.01 8.57
CA GLY A 329 -8.42 5.80 9.33
C GLY A 329 -9.65 6.30 8.58
N GLN A 330 -9.55 7.42 7.87
CA GLN A 330 -10.61 7.96 7.01
C GLN A 330 -10.96 7.02 5.85
N VAL A 331 -9.97 6.43 5.18
CA VAL A 331 -10.21 5.42 4.15
C VAL A 331 -10.91 4.20 4.74
N CYS A 332 -10.39 3.62 5.82
CA CYS A 332 -11.00 2.45 6.46
C CYS A 332 -12.43 2.75 6.94
N ARG A 333 -12.69 3.94 7.50
CA ARG A 333 -14.04 4.40 7.86
C ARG A 333 -14.97 4.41 6.66
N ALA A 334 -14.52 4.93 5.52
CA ALA A 334 -15.30 4.98 4.29
C ALA A 334 -15.67 3.59 3.76
N LEU A 335 -14.72 2.66 3.77
CA LEU A 335 -14.96 1.26 3.39
C LEU A 335 -15.96 0.61 4.34
N LYS A 336 -15.74 0.75 5.66
CA LYS A 336 -16.59 0.19 6.71
C LYS A 336 -18.05 0.66 6.58
N LYS A 337 -18.27 1.97 6.46
CA LYS A 337 -19.62 2.55 6.30
C LYS A 337 -20.29 2.12 4.99
N SER A 338 -19.49 1.84 3.97
CA SER A 338 -19.97 1.35 2.67
C SER A 338 -20.10 -0.19 2.60
N ARG A 339 -19.90 -0.89 3.72
CA ARG A 339 -19.94 -2.36 3.81
C ARG A 339 -18.98 -3.04 2.83
N ILE A 340 -17.76 -2.51 2.73
CA ILE A 340 -16.68 -3.02 1.88
C ILE A 340 -15.55 -3.56 2.77
N SER A 341 -15.17 -4.82 2.53
CA SER A 341 -13.92 -5.41 3.00
C SER A 341 -12.81 -5.09 1.99
N TRP A 342 -11.61 -4.76 2.47
CA TRP A 342 -10.46 -4.51 1.60
C TRP A 342 -9.88 -5.81 1.04
N GLY A 343 -10.21 -6.96 1.63
CA GLY A 343 -9.87 -8.27 1.10
C GLY A 343 -9.09 -9.10 2.09
N THR A 344 -9.75 -9.42 3.20
CA THR A 344 -9.23 -10.36 4.20
C THR A 344 -10.07 -11.61 4.13
N TYR A 345 -9.45 -12.74 3.81
CA TYR A 345 -10.16 -14.01 3.68
C TYR A 345 -9.16 -15.16 3.73
N PRO A 346 -9.58 -16.34 4.20
CA PRO A 346 -8.82 -17.55 4.00
C PRO A 346 -9.07 -18.11 2.60
N ASP A 347 -8.02 -18.68 2.00
CA ASP A 347 -8.18 -19.65 0.93
C ASP A 347 -7.27 -20.88 1.11
N ALA A 348 -7.16 -21.72 0.07
CA ALA A 348 -6.27 -22.88 0.07
C ALA A 348 -4.78 -22.49 0.16
N MET A 349 -4.42 -21.23 -0.09
CA MET A 349 -3.05 -20.71 0.03
C MET A 349 -2.78 -20.02 1.37
N GLY A 350 -3.74 -20.00 2.30
CA GLY A 350 -3.57 -19.41 3.63
C GLY A 350 -4.50 -18.22 3.88
N ILE A 351 -4.14 -17.36 4.83
CA ILE A 351 -4.91 -16.16 5.17
C ILE A 351 -4.38 -14.98 4.35
N HIS A 352 -5.26 -14.37 3.57
CA HIS A 352 -4.98 -13.12 2.86
C HIS A 352 -5.46 -11.94 3.68
N CYS A 353 -4.73 -10.83 3.61
CA CYS A 353 -5.13 -9.56 4.22
C CYS A 353 -4.63 -8.39 3.38
N ASN A 354 -5.53 -7.77 2.61
CA ASN A 354 -5.22 -6.53 1.87
C ASN A 354 -5.39 -5.26 2.74
N ALA A 355 -5.92 -5.38 3.95
CA ALA A 355 -6.04 -4.25 4.87
C ALA A 355 -4.71 -3.96 5.56
N HIS A 356 -3.70 -3.49 4.82
CA HIS A 356 -2.38 -3.15 5.37
C HIS A 356 -1.78 -1.88 4.75
N ALA A 357 -0.80 -1.29 5.42
CA ALA A 357 -0.20 -0.01 5.02
C ALA A 357 0.28 0.00 3.56
N ASN A 358 0.82 -1.12 3.04
CA ASN A 358 1.30 -1.18 1.65
C ASN A 358 0.23 -1.08 0.57
N ASN A 359 -1.05 -1.11 0.92
CA ASN A 359 -2.16 -0.81 0.01
C ASN A 359 -2.56 0.67 0.03
N MET A 360 -1.74 1.50 0.66
CA MET A 360 -1.70 2.95 0.45
C MET A 360 -0.44 3.31 -0.35
N VAL A 361 -0.57 4.26 -1.27
CA VAL A 361 0.58 4.82 -2.01
C VAL A 361 0.74 6.30 -1.73
N VAL A 362 1.99 6.75 -1.70
CA VAL A 362 2.36 8.16 -1.62
C VAL A 362 2.06 8.83 -2.96
N ARG A 363 1.33 9.93 -2.89
CA ARG A 363 0.96 10.74 -4.04
C ARG A 363 2.16 11.49 -4.61
N ARG A 364 2.31 11.45 -5.94
CA ARG A 364 3.33 12.27 -6.64
C ARG A 364 2.95 13.76 -6.69
N ASP A 365 1.66 14.07 -6.68
CA ASP A 365 1.10 15.39 -7.02
C ASP A 365 0.74 16.25 -5.80
N ARG A 366 1.46 16.07 -4.69
CA ARG A 366 1.14 16.74 -3.41
C ARG A 366 1.24 18.27 -3.43
N MET A 367 1.90 18.85 -4.43
CA MET A 367 2.24 20.29 -4.49
C MET A 367 1.03 21.23 -4.28
N ASP A 368 -0.21 20.79 -4.53
CA ASP A 368 -1.43 21.61 -4.34
C ASP A 368 -2.56 20.89 -3.59
N LYS A 369 -2.27 19.79 -2.86
CA LYS A 369 -3.33 18.90 -2.34
C LYS A 369 -3.20 18.59 -0.85
N GLU A 370 -4.36 18.42 -0.22
CA GLU A 370 -4.49 18.23 1.24
C GLU A 370 -4.05 16.84 1.74
N SER A 371 -3.91 15.84 0.85
CA SER A 371 -3.53 14.47 1.26
C SER A 371 -2.18 14.00 0.74
N TYR A 372 -1.56 13.10 1.51
CA TYR A 372 -0.33 12.38 1.17
C TYR A 372 -0.59 11.06 0.45
N LEU A 373 -1.71 10.41 0.77
CA LEU A 373 -1.95 9.03 0.44
C LEU A 373 -3.16 8.85 -0.47
N CYS A 374 -3.12 7.74 -1.20
CA CYS A 374 -4.21 7.22 -2.01
C CYS A 374 -4.30 5.71 -1.81
N PRO A 375 -5.51 5.13 -1.62
CA PRO A 375 -5.65 3.70 -1.50
C PRO A 375 -5.54 3.01 -2.87
N LEU A 376 -5.12 1.74 -2.85
CA LEU A 376 -4.81 0.91 -4.02
C LEU A 376 -5.06 -0.58 -3.67
N ASP A 377 -4.95 -1.45 -4.68
CA ASP A 377 -5.00 -2.91 -4.55
C ASP A 377 -6.38 -3.41 -4.07
N PHE A 378 -7.34 -3.42 -5.01
CA PHE A 378 -8.73 -3.81 -4.74
C PHE A 378 -9.16 -5.08 -5.48
N ASP A 379 -8.22 -5.82 -6.07
CA ASP A 379 -8.45 -7.12 -6.71
C ASP A 379 -8.98 -8.19 -5.76
N MET A 380 -8.72 -8.02 -4.47
CA MET A 380 -9.26 -8.87 -3.41
C MET A 380 -10.36 -8.23 -2.57
N ALA A 381 -10.75 -6.98 -2.84
CA ALA A 381 -11.79 -6.31 -2.08
C ALA A 381 -13.18 -6.86 -2.45
N PHE A 382 -14.15 -6.77 -1.55
CA PHE A 382 -15.53 -7.16 -1.82
C PHE A 382 -16.53 -6.49 -0.88
N SER A 383 -17.79 -6.46 -1.28
CA SER A 383 -18.88 -5.95 -0.44
C SER A 383 -19.63 -7.05 0.29
N GLU A 384 -20.33 -6.68 1.37
CA GLU A 384 -21.18 -7.61 2.12
C GLU A 384 -22.20 -8.32 1.23
N SER A 385 -22.81 -7.61 0.28
CA SER A 385 -23.82 -8.18 -0.62
C SER A 385 -23.30 -9.31 -1.51
N GLU A 386 -21.98 -9.44 -1.64
CA GLU A 386 -21.32 -10.45 -2.48
C GLU A 386 -20.72 -11.58 -1.64
N PHE A 387 -20.62 -11.40 -0.32
CA PHE A 387 -19.93 -12.29 0.59
C PHE A 387 -20.66 -13.63 0.77
N LEU A 388 -19.91 -14.73 0.76
CA LEU A 388 -20.41 -16.10 0.89
C LEU A 388 -19.78 -16.77 2.12
N PRO A 389 -20.33 -16.58 3.33
CA PRO A 389 -19.80 -17.15 4.58
C PRO A 389 -19.56 -18.67 4.52
N SER A 390 -20.45 -19.40 3.84
CA SER A 390 -20.35 -20.87 3.67
C SER A 390 -19.04 -21.34 3.02
N MET A 391 -18.37 -20.48 2.25
CA MET A 391 -17.09 -20.81 1.63
C MET A 391 -15.94 -20.77 2.63
N ILE A 392 -15.98 -19.88 3.62
CA ILE A 392 -15.01 -19.84 4.73
C ILE A 392 -15.14 -21.08 5.61
N GLU A 393 -16.37 -21.46 5.96
CA GLU A 393 -16.65 -22.63 6.79
C GLU A 393 -16.07 -23.92 6.19
N SER A 394 -16.11 -24.03 4.85
CA SER A 394 -15.62 -25.20 4.12
C SER A 394 -14.10 -25.39 4.18
N GLN A 395 -13.35 -24.35 4.53
CA GLN A 395 -11.88 -24.37 4.54
C GLN A 395 -11.27 -24.73 5.89
N HIS A 396 -12.08 -25.23 6.83
CA HIS A 396 -11.64 -25.67 8.16
C HIS A 396 -10.92 -24.60 9.01
N GLN A 397 -10.95 -23.33 8.60
CA GLN A 397 -10.40 -22.22 9.37
C GLN A 397 -11.41 -21.70 10.40
N LYS A 398 -11.69 -22.52 11.43
CA LYS A 398 -12.71 -22.23 12.46
C LYS A 398 -12.47 -20.95 13.27
N ILE A 399 -11.27 -20.38 13.20
CA ILE A 399 -10.89 -19.16 13.91
C ILE A 399 -11.25 -17.90 13.10
N PHE A 400 -11.47 -18.06 11.78
CA PHE A 400 -11.70 -16.92 10.90
C PHE A 400 -13.16 -16.43 11.00
N PRO A 401 -13.40 -15.09 11.02
CA PRO A 401 -14.75 -14.53 11.06
C PRO A 401 -15.65 -15.00 9.92
N THR A 402 -16.85 -15.49 10.26
CA THR A 402 -17.91 -15.85 9.29
C THR A 402 -18.94 -14.74 9.13
N GLU A 403 -19.04 -13.83 10.09
CA GLU A 403 -19.89 -12.64 10.02
C GLU A 403 -19.11 -11.47 9.41
N PHE A 404 -19.77 -10.70 8.54
CA PHE A 404 -19.10 -9.61 7.83
C PHE A 404 -18.65 -8.49 8.77
N ASP A 405 -19.39 -8.22 9.85
CA ASP A 405 -18.99 -7.21 10.84
C ASP A 405 -17.71 -7.62 11.59
N ASP A 406 -17.63 -8.88 12.00
CA ASP A 406 -16.45 -9.43 12.67
C ASP A 406 -15.25 -9.46 11.71
N LEU A 407 -15.49 -9.74 10.43
CA LEU A 407 -14.48 -9.63 9.39
C LEU A 407 -13.92 -8.20 9.33
N LEU A 408 -14.77 -7.17 9.23
CA LEU A 408 -14.31 -5.79 9.19
C LEU A 408 -13.55 -5.40 10.47
N VAL A 409 -14.00 -5.85 11.65
CA VAL A 409 -13.27 -5.62 12.91
C VAL A 409 -11.88 -6.26 12.85
N TRP A 410 -11.79 -7.48 12.31
CA TRP A 410 -10.51 -8.16 12.09
C TRP A 410 -9.61 -7.38 11.14
N GLU A 411 -10.11 -6.94 9.98
CA GLU A 411 -9.32 -6.16 9.01
C GLU A 411 -8.72 -4.90 9.64
N HIS A 412 -9.52 -4.17 10.41
CA HIS A 412 -9.05 -2.93 11.04
C HIS A 412 -8.02 -3.21 12.11
N ASN A 413 -8.30 -4.14 13.03
CA ASN A 413 -7.47 -4.36 14.21
C ASN A 413 -6.23 -5.21 13.90
N MET A 414 -6.44 -6.36 13.26
CA MET A 414 -5.39 -7.33 12.98
C MET A 414 -4.72 -7.10 11.63
N GLY A 415 -5.28 -6.29 10.73
CA GLY A 415 -4.62 -5.89 9.49
C GLY A 415 -3.98 -4.52 9.60
N PHE A 416 -4.80 -3.48 9.49
CA PHE A 416 -4.31 -2.14 9.16
C PHE A 416 -3.63 -1.48 10.36
N ARG A 417 -4.26 -1.56 11.53
CA ARG A 417 -3.78 -0.97 12.78
C ARG A 417 -2.43 -1.54 13.20
N THR A 418 -2.28 -2.85 13.20
CA THR A 418 -1.02 -3.56 13.51
C THR A 418 0.04 -3.32 12.44
N SER A 419 -0.34 -3.21 11.16
CA SER A 419 0.59 -2.82 10.10
C SER A 419 1.17 -1.41 10.32
N LEU A 420 0.33 -0.43 10.67
CA LEU A 420 0.77 0.92 11.05
C LEU A 420 1.62 0.90 12.32
N ALA A 421 1.31 0.02 13.28
CA ALA A 421 2.08 -0.15 14.50
C ALA A 421 3.48 -0.76 14.28
N GLY A 422 3.77 -1.27 13.08
CA GLY A 422 5.06 -1.87 12.72
C GLY A 422 5.11 -3.39 12.85
N SER A 423 3.97 -4.08 12.98
CA SER A 423 3.91 -5.54 12.98
C SER A 423 4.24 -6.10 11.59
N ASP A 424 5.06 -7.16 11.55
CA ASP A 424 5.33 -7.98 10.37
C ASP A 424 4.25 -9.06 10.15
N TYR A 425 3.36 -9.28 11.11
CA TYR A 425 2.42 -10.41 11.13
C TYR A 425 1.40 -10.37 9.98
N THR A 426 1.08 -9.17 9.48
CA THR A 426 -0.15 -8.94 8.70
C THR A 426 0.04 -8.95 7.20
N SER A 427 1.27 -9.06 6.71
CA SER A 427 1.55 -8.98 5.29
C SER A 427 2.07 -10.30 4.74
N THR A 428 1.22 -10.97 3.97
CA THR A 428 1.61 -12.11 3.14
C THR A 428 2.50 -11.63 1.98
N GLY A 429 3.78 -11.48 2.28
CA GLY A 429 4.82 -11.24 1.28
C GLY A 429 5.41 -9.84 1.25
N VAL A 430 5.01 -8.95 2.17
CA VAL A 430 5.69 -7.67 2.35
C VAL A 430 6.38 -7.62 3.70
N THR A 431 7.64 -7.21 3.68
CA THR A 431 8.44 -7.12 4.90
C THR A 431 8.35 -5.70 5.44
N ASN A 432 7.78 -5.49 6.63
CA ASN A 432 8.06 -4.29 7.45
C ASN A 432 9.49 -4.40 8.03
N LYS A 433 10.44 -4.89 7.23
CA LYS A 433 11.84 -5.02 7.60
C LYS A 433 12.35 -3.62 7.88
N ASN A 434 12.58 -3.36 9.16
CA ASN A 434 13.37 -2.24 9.63
C ASN A 434 14.65 -2.22 8.81
N GLY A 435 14.81 -1.19 7.96
CA GLY A 435 16.09 -0.91 7.33
C GLY A 435 17.16 -0.96 8.40
N SER A 436 18.28 -1.63 8.12
CA SER A 436 19.39 -1.85 9.05
C SER A 436 19.61 -0.58 9.88
N SER A 437 19.19 -0.61 11.14
CA SER A 437 19.12 0.61 11.93
C SER A 437 20.54 1.08 12.16
N ILE A 438 20.87 2.27 11.65
CA ILE A 438 22.07 2.99 12.07
C ILE A 438 21.85 3.29 13.56
N ILE A 439 22.55 2.57 14.41
CA ILE A 439 22.54 2.82 15.85
C ILE A 439 23.68 3.79 16.12
N PHE A 440 23.34 5.00 16.58
CA PHE A 440 24.32 5.93 17.13
C PHE A 440 24.55 5.59 18.59
N GLU A 441 25.80 5.26 18.92
CA GLU A 441 26.21 4.90 20.28
C GLU A 441 25.80 6.01 21.27
N GLY A 442 24.97 5.65 22.26
CA GLY A 442 24.48 6.56 23.30
C GLY A 442 23.18 7.31 22.98
N MET A 443 22.52 7.02 21.85
CA MET A 443 21.20 7.56 21.49
C MET A 443 20.09 6.51 21.40
N GLU A 444 20.38 5.24 21.73
CA GLU A 444 19.50 4.09 21.52
C GLU A 444 18.12 4.32 22.14
N ASP A 445 18.07 4.63 23.44
CA ASP A 445 16.82 4.81 24.17
C ASP A 445 15.98 5.97 23.63
N PHE A 446 16.65 7.05 23.19
CA PHE A 446 15.98 8.22 22.65
C PHE A 446 15.36 7.91 21.29
N LEU A 447 16.12 7.27 20.40
CA LEU A 447 15.63 6.90 19.07
C LEU A 447 14.51 5.86 19.16
N ILE A 448 14.58 4.92 20.12
CA ILE A 448 13.48 4.00 20.43
C ILE A 448 12.23 4.78 20.84
N LEU A 449 12.36 5.77 21.72
CA LEU A 449 11.25 6.60 22.15
C LEU A 449 10.65 7.41 20.99
N VAL A 450 11.46 8.02 20.13
CA VAL A 450 10.97 8.76 18.95
C VAL A 450 10.19 7.83 18.02
N ARG A 451 10.69 6.61 17.78
CA ARG A 451 9.99 5.61 16.94
C ARG A 451 8.64 5.22 17.54
N ILE A 452 8.58 5.01 18.85
CA ILE A 452 7.32 4.72 19.52
C ILE A 452 6.38 5.92 19.47
N ALA A 453 6.86 7.13 19.71
CA ALA A 453 6.05 8.34 19.56
C ALA A 453 5.48 8.45 18.15
N PHE A 454 6.31 8.21 17.13
CA PHE A 454 5.88 8.22 15.74
C PHE A 454 4.79 7.17 15.46
N ARG A 455 5.00 5.91 15.86
CA ARG A 455 4.06 4.80 15.61
C ARG A 455 2.78 4.94 16.45
N ASP A 456 2.88 5.28 17.73
CA ASP A 456 1.73 5.48 18.62
C ASP A 456 0.88 6.66 18.16
N THR A 457 1.48 7.79 17.79
CA THR A 457 0.74 8.92 17.22
C THR A 457 0.00 8.50 15.96
N MET A 458 0.66 7.80 15.03
CA MET A 458 0.00 7.33 13.82
C MET A 458 -1.18 6.37 14.10
N VAL A 459 -1.01 5.39 15.00
CA VAL A 459 -2.07 4.45 15.38
C VAL A 459 -3.22 5.16 16.10
N LYS A 460 -2.91 6.11 17.00
CA LYS A 460 -3.92 6.90 17.72
C LYS A 460 -4.82 7.67 16.76
N PHE A 461 -4.22 8.40 15.82
CA PHE A 461 -4.98 9.19 14.86
C PHE A 461 -5.67 8.34 13.78
N PHE A 462 -5.15 7.14 13.49
CA PHE A 462 -5.90 6.11 12.76
C PHE A 462 -7.16 5.68 13.52
N ASP A 463 -7.04 5.33 14.80
CA ASP A 463 -8.18 4.89 15.62
C ASP A 463 -9.24 6.00 15.77
N ASP A 464 -8.83 7.25 15.94
CA ASP A 464 -9.74 8.41 16.02
C ASP A 464 -10.46 8.66 14.69
N ALA A 465 -9.70 8.70 13.58
CA ALA A 465 -10.30 8.87 12.27
C ALA A 465 -11.21 7.68 11.92
N LEU A 466 -10.86 6.44 12.26
CA LEU A 466 -11.75 5.30 12.04
C LEU A 466 -13.10 5.46 12.77
N LYS A 467 -13.09 6.08 13.96
CA LYS A 467 -14.28 6.34 14.78
C LYS A 467 -15.10 7.57 14.35
N GLY A 468 -14.56 8.42 13.46
CA GLY A 468 -15.23 9.68 13.10
C GLY A 468 -14.93 10.84 14.04
N SER A 469 -13.85 10.73 14.82
CA SER A 469 -13.38 11.77 15.76
C SER A 469 -12.10 12.44 15.29
N ASP A 470 -11.93 12.60 13.98
CA ASP A 470 -10.90 13.44 13.39
C ASP A 470 -11.12 14.90 13.84
N SER A 471 -10.15 15.45 14.59
CA SER A 471 -10.22 16.83 15.03
C SER A 471 -9.87 17.76 13.88
N ASP A 472 -10.81 18.63 13.49
CA ASP A 472 -10.58 19.77 12.61
C ASP A 472 -9.82 20.88 13.38
N ASP A 473 -8.67 20.54 13.94
CA ASP A 473 -7.83 21.53 14.62
C ASP A 473 -7.26 22.47 13.55
N GLU A 474 -7.95 23.58 13.28
CA GLU A 474 -7.52 24.63 12.35
C GLU A 474 -6.08 25.10 12.64
N GLU A 475 -5.63 24.96 13.89
CA GLU A 475 -4.29 25.26 14.38
C GLU A 475 -3.18 24.39 13.71
N ASP A 476 -3.55 23.30 13.03
CA ASP A 476 -2.62 22.42 12.34
C ASP A 476 -2.39 22.74 10.86
N ASN A 477 -3.13 23.69 10.28
CA ASN A 477 -2.99 24.04 8.86
C ASN A 477 -1.87 25.07 8.61
N ASN A 478 -0.64 24.73 9.02
CA ASN A 478 0.54 25.55 8.82
C ASN A 478 1.27 25.15 7.53
N ALA A 479 1.25 26.03 6.53
CA ALA A 479 1.89 25.80 5.23
C ALA A 479 3.40 25.48 5.33
N GLU A 480 4.13 26.10 6.26
CA GLU A 480 5.55 25.83 6.48
C GLU A 480 5.79 24.46 7.12
N ARG A 481 4.90 24.01 8.00
CA ARG A 481 4.95 22.63 8.53
C ARG A 481 4.70 21.60 7.43
N SER A 482 3.72 21.87 6.56
CA SER A 482 3.43 21.01 5.41
C SER A 482 4.64 20.88 4.46
N LYS A 483 5.33 22.00 4.18
CA LYS A 483 6.58 22.01 3.38
C LYS A 483 7.74 21.27 4.05
N ALA A 484 7.89 21.40 5.37
CA ALA A 484 8.89 20.65 6.11
C ALA A 484 8.59 19.13 6.04
N ALA A 485 7.33 18.74 6.21
CA ALA A 485 6.92 17.35 6.09
C ALA A 485 7.08 16.79 4.66
N ASP A 486 6.81 17.60 3.62
CA ASP A 486 7.13 17.25 2.23
C ASP A 486 8.61 16.90 2.07
N SER A 487 9.48 17.69 2.69
CA SER A 487 10.93 17.45 2.63
C SER A 487 11.30 16.14 3.33
N ILE A 488 10.71 15.84 4.50
CA ILE A 488 10.88 14.55 5.19
C ILE A 488 10.41 13.39 4.32
N VAL A 489 9.23 13.50 3.68
CA VAL A 489 8.71 12.48 2.76
C VAL A 489 9.67 12.25 1.59
N LYS A 490 10.15 13.31 0.94
CA LYS A 490 11.10 13.19 -0.19
C LYS A 490 12.40 12.50 0.24
N LEU A 491 12.97 12.88 1.39
CA LEU A 491 14.18 12.25 1.93
C LEU A 491 13.94 10.76 2.22
N ALA A 492 12.82 10.42 2.87
CA ALA A 492 12.44 9.03 3.16
C ALA A 492 12.34 8.18 1.87
N LEU A 493 11.71 8.73 0.81
CA LEU A 493 11.58 8.05 -0.48
C LEU A 493 12.91 7.87 -1.22
N ILE A 494 13.90 8.75 -1.02
CA ILE A 494 15.24 8.58 -1.58
C ILE A 494 15.93 7.37 -0.92
N CYS A 495 15.84 7.25 0.41
CA CYS A 495 16.42 6.12 1.16
C CYS A 495 15.88 4.75 0.73
N THR A 496 14.63 4.71 0.26
CA THR A 496 13.96 3.47 -0.18
C THR A 496 13.82 3.36 -1.70
N SER A 497 14.49 4.23 -2.46
CA SER A 497 14.36 4.31 -3.92
C SER A 497 14.67 3.00 -4.67
N LYS A 498 15.59 2.19 -4.12
CA LYS A 498 16.01 0.88 -4.65
C LYS A 498 15.11 -0.28 -4.24
N ILE A 499 14.15 -0.07 -3.34
CA ILE A 499 13.20 -1.12 -2.95
C ILE A 499 12.24 -1.35 -4.10
N VAL A 500 12.30 -2.57 -4.66
CA VAL A 500 11.31 -3.10 -5.60
C VAL A 500 10.27 -3.83 -4.76
N CYS A 501 9.01 -3.38 -4.82
CA CYS A 501 7.89 -4.10 -4.19
C CYS A 501 7.63 -5.46 -4.84
#